data_AF-A0A1B9GUI0-F1
#
_entry.id   AF-A0A1B9GUI0-F1
#
_cell.length_a   1.000
_cell.length_b   1.000
_cell.length_c   1.000
_cell.angle_alpha   90.00
_cell.angle_beta   90.00
_cell.angle_gamma   90.00
#
_symmetry.space_group_name_H-M   'P 1'
#
loop_
_entity.id
_entity.type
_entity.pdbx_description
1 polymer ?
#
loop_
_entity_poly.entity_id
_entity_poly.type
_entity_poly.pdbx_seq_one_letter_code
_entity_poly.pdbx_strand_id
1 'polypeptide(L)'
;MFKFDFQLEEEDEDVQIPSLPTPTAGPSTTRTAASIDPTQEKRSLTDAERCHDVSLDELLKSLPVEISYSPLYHSSLETPLLRRDLFDARFQLYNRAESTAHPDAAANSDPDPTGNRQTEQAGNAAEGDEYVDAQTDLIPGLYEGGLKSWEGGVDLVEVLNGVGVEGGVGEWVRGGRVLEVGCGTSLPTAYLLRSLLSIPPATTIATSTVKTTFHLQDYNSLVLSLVSLPNLILAALPFLPTEVLHAPDEEEDVEAVLPDLEQPGNIHITPALIEAFKALLQEKNVELVFTYGHWAGLAAELQDRNPKDSQRGAGYGLILTAETIYAEESHQSLLDVLRAGLKKGTKGIEHVDVGLEESLGDLKVGDEWKRRPLRDGGDGFVLVAAKVLYFGVGGGLQGFLERVKASGGWYKNVKEWVKGVGRKVVQVGW
;
A
#
# COMPACT_ATOMS: atom_id res chain seq x y z
N MET A 1 -26.49 -6.50 -40.22
CA MET A 1 -27.19 -7.53 -39.44
C MET A 1 -26.47 -8.85 -39.69
N PHE A 2 -25.43 -9.13 -38.90
CA PHE A 2 -24.64 -10.35 -39.02
C PHE A 2 -24.98 -11.23 -37.82
N LYS A 3 -25.56 -12.39 -38.10
CA LYS A 3 -25.82 -13.46 -37.14
C LYS A 3 -24.55 -14.31 -37.04
N PHE A 4 -24.04 -14.51 -35.83
CA PHE A 4 -23.09 -15.56 -35.52
C PHE A 4 -23.87 -16.77 -34.99
N ASP A 5 -23.86 -17.87 -35.72
CA ASP A 5 -24.23 -19.20 -35.21
C ASP A 5 -22.94 -19.83 -34.66
N PHE A 6 -22.94 -20.18 -33.37
CA PHE A 6 -21.93 -21.03 -32.76
C PHE A 6 -22.51 -22.44 -32.64
N GLN A 7 -22.02 -23.35 -33.47
CA GLN A 7 -22.12 -24.79 -33.21
C GLN A 7 -20.87 -25.19 -32.44
N LEU A 8 -21.06 -25.65 -31.20
CA LEU A 8 -20.03 -26.31 -30.40
C LEU A 8 -20.02 -27.79 -30.82
N GLU A 9 -18.92 -28.25 -31.40
CA GLU A 9 -18.57 -29.66 -31.44
C GLU A 9 -17.68 -29.95 -30.22
N GLU A 10 -18.18 -30.80 -29.32
CA GLU A 10 -17.43 -31.40 -28.22
C GLU A 10 -16.55 -32.51 -28.82
N GLU A 11 -15.23 -32.33 -28.80
CA GLU A 11 -14.28 -33.42 -28.99
C GLU A 11 -13.58 -33.70 -27.65
N ASP A 12 -13.92 -34.86 -27.08
CA ASP A 12 -13.21 -35.51 -25.98
C ASP A 12 -11.83 -35.98 -26.48
N GLU A 13 -10.76 -35.26 -26.12
CA GLU A 13 -9.40 -35.79 -26.21
C GLU A 13 -8.83 -36.08 -24.81
N ASP A 14 -8.64 -37.37 -24.53
CA ASP A 14 -7.94 -37.91 -23.37
C ASP A 14 -6.49 -37.41 -23.32
N VAL A 15 -6.22 -36.40 -22.49
CA VAL A 15 -4.86 -35.93 -22.20
C VAL A 15 -4.19 -36.89 -21.21
N GLN A 16 -3.27 -37.73 -21.70
CA GLN A 16 -2.36 -38.52 -20.87
C GLN A 16 -1.35 -37.62 -20.14
N ILE A 17 -1.46 -37.56 -18.81
CA ILE A 17 -0.50 -36.90 -17.92
C ILE A 17 0.76 -37.78 -17.79
N PRO A 18 1.98 -37.27 -18.02
CA PRO A 18 3.21 -38.03 -17.78
C PRO A 18 3.44 -38.24 -16.28
N SER A 19 3.60 -39.49 -15.85
CA SER A 19 3.95 -39.84 -14.48
C SER A 19 5.39 -39.46 -14.14
N LEU A 20 5.58 -38.56 -13.16
CA LEU A 20 6.88 -38.22 -12.56
C LEU A 20 7.33 -39.34 -11.58
N PRO A 21 8.64 -39.60 -11.46
CA PRO A 21 9.15 -40.60 -10.53
C PRO A 21 9.04 -40.16 -9.07
N THR A 22 8.58 -41.08 -8.22
CA THR A 22 8.46 -40.95 -6.77
C THR A 22 9.82 -40.70 -6.11
N PRO A 23 9.98 -39.68 -5.25
CA PRO A 23 11.17 -39.57 -4.42
C PRO A 23 11.09 -40.59 -3.27
N THR A 24 12.07 -41.49 -3.22
CA THR A 24 12.31 -42.42 -2.13
C THR A 24 12.65 -41.67 -0.83
N ALA A 25 11.88 -41.93 0.23
CA ALA A 25 12.15 -41.43 1.57
C ALA A 25 13.49 -42.01 2.11
N GLY A 26 14.44 -41.13 2.38
CA GLY A 26 15.65 -41.44 3.16
C GLY A 26 15.35 -41.55 4.66
N PRO A 27 16.20 -42.25 5.44
CA PRO A 27 15.86 -42.64 6.81
C PRO A 27 15.80 -41.43 7.76
N SER A 28 14.75 -41.45 8.58
CA SER A 28 14.49 -40.51 9.66
C SER A 28 15.62 -40.55 10.69
N THR A 29 16.30 -39.42 10.90
CA THR A 29 17.17 -39.23 12.07
C THR A 29 16.38 -38.52 13.15
N THR A 30 15.89 -39.30 14.11
CA THR A 30 15.37 -38.83 15.39
C THR A 30 16.43 -37.97 16.08
N ARG A 31 16.24 -36.65 16.11
CA ARG A 31 16.94 -35.78 17.05
C ARG A 31 16.15 -35.77 18.34
N THR A 32 16.72 -36.41 19.35
CA THR A 32 16.30 -36.37 20.75
C THR A 32 16.16 -34.93 21.24
N ALA A 33 15.04 -34.67 21.92
CA ALA A 33 14.74 -33.41 22.58
C ALA A 33 15.87 -33.04 23.56
N ALA A 34 16.57 -31.95 23.27
CA ALA A 34 17.41 -31.26 24.23
C ALA A 34 16.54 -30.22 24.97
N SER A 35 16.62 -30.26 26.30
CA SER A 35 15.96 -29.35 27.24
C SER A 35 16.19 -27.88 26.89
N ILE A 36 15.10 -27.12 26.76
CA ILE A 36 15.12 -25.68 26.54
C ILE A 36 15.47 -24.98 27.85
N ASP A 37 16.61 -24.29 27.86
CA ASP A 37 17.04 -23.33 28.89
C ASP A 37 16.34 -21.97 28.60
N PRO A 38 15.65 -21.33 29.56
CA PRO A 38 14.88 -20.12 29.28
C PRO A 38 15.77 -18.88 29.45
N THR A 39 16.63 -18.64 28.48
CA THR A 39 17.22 -17.31 28.24
C THR A 39 16.83 -16.90 26.83
N GLN A 40 15.86 -15.98 26.70
CA GLN A 40 15.56 -15.32 25.44
C GLN A 40 16.77 -14.52 24.97
N GLU A 41 17.65 -15.13 24.19
CA GLU A 41 18.56 -14.38 23.33
C GLU A 41 17.69 -13.64 22.30
N LYS A 42 17.71 -12.30 22.32
CA LYS A 42 17.13 -11.47 21.25
C LYS A 42 17.79 -11.93 19.94
N ARG A 43 17.05 -12.65 19.08
CA ARG A 43 17.49 -13.02 17.74
C ARG A 43 17.92 -11.73 17.03
N SER A 44 19.19 -11.63 16.65
CA SER A 44 19.67 -10.51 15.84
C SER A 44 19.02 -10.60 14.46
N LEU A 45 18.39 -9.51 14.01
CA LEU A 45 17.85 -9.42 12.66
C LEU A 45 18.99 -9.53 11.64
N THR A 46 18.75 -10.28 10.57
CA THR A 46 19.63 -10.29 9.40
C THR A 46 19.50 -8.99 8.60
N ASP A 47 20.46 -8.68 7.72
CA ASP A 47 20.38 -7.49 6.86
C ASP A 47 19.11 -7.50 5.98
N ALA A 48 18.67 -8.68 5.52
CA ALA A 48 17.45 -8.85 4.74
C ALA A 48 16.15 -8.65 5.55
N GLU A 49 16.21 -8.76 6.88
CA GLU A 49 15.07 -8.57 7.78
C GLU A 49 14.95 -7.12 8.27
N ARG A 50 15.80 -6.21 7.81
CA ARG A 50 15.78 -4.80 8.25
C ARG A 50 14.63 -4.01 7.65
N CYS A 51 14.23 -2.99 8.38
CA CYS A 51 13.39 -1.91 7.93
C CYS A 51 14.20 -0.61 8.00
N HIS A 52 13.82 0.36 7.17
CA HIS A 52 14.55 1.60 6.97
C HIS A 52 13.57 2.75 6.90
N ASP A 53 13.88 3.85 7.59
CA ASP A 53 13.19 5.12 7.39
C ASP A 53 13.63 5.79 6.08
N VAL A 54 12.69 6.43 5.39
CA VAL A 54 12.98 7.37 4.30
C VAL A 54 12.22 8.67 4.54
N SER A 55 12.90 9.81 4.38
CA SER A 55 12.27 11.10 4.66
C SER A 55 11.37 11.57 3.50
N LEU A 56 10.36 12.39 3.81
CA LEU A 56 9.53 13.03 2.79
C LEU A 56 10.39 13.83 1.79
N ASP A 57 11.36 14.61 2.27
CA ASP A 57 12.25 15.41 1.42
C ASP A 57 13.14 14.54 0.51
N GLU A 58 13.48 13.31 0.92
CA GLU A 58 14.22 12.37 0.08
C GLU A 58 13.33 11.78 -1.02
N LEU A 59 12.09 11.39 -0.69
CA LEU A 59 11.14 10.91 -1.69
C LEU A 59 10.76 12.01 -2.69
N LEU A 60 10.56 13.25 -2.24
CA LEU A 60 10.24 14.40 -3.11
C LEU A 60 11.32 14.63 -4.18
N LYS A 61 12.60 14.38 -3.87
CA LYS A 61 13.72 14.49 -4.84
C LYS A 61 13.67 13.45 -5.96
N SER A 62 12.89 12.39 -5.78
CA SER A 62 12.77 11.29 -6.76
C SER A 62 11.57 11.45 -7.70
N LEU A 63 10.74 12.48 -7.49
CA LEU A 63 9.59 12.76 -8.34
C LEU A 63 10.05 13.18 -9.74
N PRO A 64 9.37 12.72 -10.80
CA PRO A 64 9.62 13.20 -12.16
C PRO A 64 9.04 14.61 -12.33
N VAL A 65 9.38 15.27 -13.45
CA VAL A 65 8.86 16.61 -13.79
C VAL A 65 7.36 16.61 -14.07
N GLU A 66 6.85 15.49 -14.60
CA GLU A 66 5.43 15.32 -14.93
C GLU A 66 4.99 13.90 -14.53
N ILE A 67 3.75 13.77 -14.07
CA ILE A 67 3.09 12.47 -13.88
C ILE A 67 1.71 12.48 -14.55
N SER A 68 1.33 11.36 -15.15
CA SER A 68 -0.04 11.10 -15.57
C SER A 68 -0.85 10.41 -14.47
N TYR A 69 -2.14 10.72 -14.41
CA TYR A 69 -3.06 10.17 -13.43
C TYR A 69 -4.43 9.85 -14.06
N SER A 70 -5.11 8.89 -13.45
CA SER A 70 -6.49 8.53 -13.77
C SER A 70 -7.38 8.63 -12.52
N PRO A 71 -8.62 9.17 -12.66
CA PRO A 71 -9.61 9.18 -11.61
C PRO A 71 -10.15 7.76 -11.34
N LEU A 72 -10.09 7.34 -10.08
CA LEU A 72 -10.69 6.09 -9.59
C LEU A 72 -12.11 6.35 -9.10
N TYR A 73 -13.07 5.95 -9.92
CA TYR A 73 -14.49 6.03 -9.59
C TYR A 73 -14.94 4.89 -8.67
N HIS A 74 -15.71 5.24 -7.65
CA HIS A 74 -16.37 4.26 -6.81
C HIS A 74 -17.74 4.77 -6.38
N SER A 75 -18.76 3.91 -6.41
CA SER A 75 -20.16 4.29 -6.12
C SER A 75 -20.40 4.87 -4.72
N SER A 76 -19.48 4.63 -3.78
CA SER A 76 -19.56 5.18 -2.42
C SER A 76 -18.95 6.57 -2.28
N LEU A 77 -18.20 7.06 -3.29
CA LEU A 77 -17.48 8.32 -3.23
C LEU A 77 -18.23 9.39 -4.03
N GLU A 78 -18.28 10.60 -3.49
CA GLU A 78 -18.86 11.76 -4.19
C GLU A 78 -17.93 12.26 -5.30
N THR A 79 -16.62 12.23 -5.05
CA THR A 79 -15.57 12.61 -6.00
C THR A 79 -14.57 11.47 -6.19
N PRO A 80 -14.07 11.24 -7.42
CA PRO A 80 -13.13 10.16 -7.68
C PRO A 80 -11.81 10.38 -6.94
N LEU A 81 -11.15 9.30 -6.54
CA LEU A 81 -9.80 9.37 -5.97
C LEU A 81 -8.79 9.35 -7.11
N LEU A 82 -7.93 10.37 -7.20
CA LEU A 82 -6.90 10.40 -8.22
C LEU A 82 -5.81 9.40 -7.92
N ARG A 83 -5.34 8.71 -8.96
CA ARG A 83 -4.27 7.72 -8.87
C ARG A 83 -3.33 7.84 -10.05
N ARG A 84 -2.02 7.86 -9.79
CA ARG A 84 -0.98 7.81 -10.80
C ARG A 84 -1.13 6.59 -11.69
N ASP A 85 -0.91 6.77 -12.98
CA ASP A 85 -1.01 5.69 -13.94
C ASP A 85 0.12 4.67 -13.79
N LEU A 86 -0.23 3.39 -13.95
CA LEU A 86 0.74 2.29 -13.82
C LEU A 86 1.78 2.34 -14.93
N PHE A 87 1.35 2.65 -16.16
CA PHE A 87 2.27 2.77 -17.30
C PHE A 87 3.29 3.88 -17.11
N ASP A 88 2.87 4.99 -16.50
CA ASP A 88 3.72 6.15 -16.19
C ASP A 88 4.77 5.83 -15.12
N ALA A 89 4.36 5.21 -14.01
CA ALA A 89 5.28 4.75 -12.98
C ALA A 89 6.30 3.74 -13.53
N ARG A 90 5.87 2.83 -14.41
CA ARG A 90 6.75 1.86 -15.07
C ARG A 90 7.72 2.53 -16.04
N PHE A 91 7.25 3.48 -16.85
CA PHE A 91 8.10 4.23 -17.76
C PHE A 91 9.21 4.99 -17.01
N GLN A 92 8.87 5.64 -15.89
CA GLN A 92 9.87 6.28 -15.02
C GLN A 92 10.90 5.26 -14.49
N LEU A 93 10.45 4.09 -14.07
CA LEU A 93 11.33 3.03 -13.54
C LEU A 93 12.32 2.54 -14.60
N TYR A 94 11.88 2.28 -15.83
CA TYR A 94 12.74 1.84 -16.93
C TYR A 94 13.82 2.88 -17.26
N ASN A 95 13.44 4.16 -17.41
CA ASN A 95 14.40 5.22 -17.74
C ASN A 95 15.44 5.44 -16.62
N ARG A 96 15.06 5.18 -15.37
CA ARG A 96 15.99 5.23 -14.23
C ARG A 96 17.01 4.09 -14.30
N ALA A 97 16.58 2.88 -14.68
CA ALA A 97 17.46 1.72 -14.82
C ALA A 97 18.49 1.92 -15.95
N GLU A 98 18.06 2.41 -17.11
CA GLU A 98 18.96 2.71 -18.24
C GLU A 98 20.00 3.77 -17.89
N SER A 99 19.58 4.83 -17.20
CA SER A 99 20.50 5.90 -16.75
C SER A 99 21.58 5.39 -15.79
N THR A 100 21.28 4.33 -15.01
CA THR A 100 22.26 3.69 -14.11
C THR A 100 23.12 2.63 -14.77
N ALA A 101 22.70 2.08 -15.93
CA ALA A 101 23.39 1.00 -16.62
C ALA A 101 24.58 1.47 -17.48
N HIS A 102 24.69 2.77 -17.81
CA HIS A 102 25.80 3.30 -18.61
C HIS A 102 26.28 4.72 -18.19
N PRO A 103 27.12 4.85 -17.14
CA PRO A 103 27.79 6.12 -16.85
C PRO A 103 29.06 6.37 -17.70
N ASP A 104 29.69 5.33 -18.27
CA ASP A 104 31.10 5.40 -18.73
C ASP A 104 31.33 5.38 -20.25
N ALA A 105 30.30 5.53 -21.09
CA ALA A 105 30.47 5.51 -22.55
C ALA A 105 30.35 6.86 -23.27
N ALA A 106 30.05 7.96 -22.56
CA ALA A 106 29.76 9.26 -23.18
C ALA A 106 30.85 10.33 -22.99
N ALA A 107 32.08 9.95 -22.60
CA ALA A 107 33.20 10.88 -22.47
C ALA A 107 34.50 10.26 -22.99
N ASN A 108 34.58 10.07 -24.32
CA ASN A 108 35.81 10.16 -25.12
C ASN A 108 35.47 9.86 -26.59
N SER A 109 34.98 10.87 -27.31
CA SER A 109 35.03 10.89 -28.77
C SER A 109 35.80 12.13 -29.20
N ASP A 110 37.13 12.01 -29.19
CA ASP A 110 37.97 12.86 -30.03
C ASP A 110 37.69 12.50 -31.51
N PRO A 111 37.48 13.48 -32.40
CA PRO A 111 37.24 13.20 -33.80
C PRO A 111 38.58 12.95 -34.51
N ASP A 112 38.91 11.68 -34.81
CA ASP A 112 40.02 11.35 -35.71
C ASP A 112 39.56 11.52 -37.18
N PRO A 113 40.19 12.42 -37.96
CA PRO A 113 39.79 12.69 -39.33
C PRO A 113 40.67 11.92 -40.32
N THR A 114 40.73 10.59 -40.28
CA THR A 114 41.30 9.81 -41.40
C THR A 114 40.56 8.49 -41.62
N GLY A 115 40.18 8.25 -42.87
CA GLY A 115 39.20 7.24 -43.23
C GLY A 115 39.72 5.80 -43.29
N ASN A 116 38.78 4.87 -43.09
CA ASN A 116 38.56 3.77 -44.02
C ASN A 116 37.19 3.13 -43.74
N ARG A 117 36.30 3.15 -44.74
CA ARG A 117 35.08 2.35 -44.75
C ARG A 117 35.46 0.92 -45.09
N GLN A 118 35.35 0.02 -44.13
CA GLN A 118 35.14 -1.40 -44.40
C GLN A 118 33.83 -1.83 -43.73
N THR A 119 32.90 -2.20 -44.61
CA THR A 119 31.66 -2.89 -44.33
C THR A 119 31.96 -4.24 -43.71
N GLU A 120 31.62 -4.41 -42.43
CA GLU A 120 31.48 -5.73 -41.81
C GLU A 120 30.03 -5.91 -41.33
N GLN A 121 29.57 -7.13 -41.49
CA GLN A 121 28.18 -7.54 -41.57
C GLN A 121 27.45 -7.35 -40.24
N ALA A 122 26.28 -6.72 -40.31
CA ALA A 122 25.27 -6.74 -39.27
C ALA A 122 24.80 -8.18 -39.06
N GLY A 123 25.35 -8.82 -38.02
CA GLY A 123 24.78 -10.03 -37.43
C GLY A 123 23.57 -9.65 -36.58
N ASN A 124 22.41 -10.18 -36.96
CA ASN A 124 21.17 -10.15 -36.18
C ASN A 124 21.44 -10.60 -34.74
N ALA A 125 21.48 -9.67 -33.79
CA ALA A 125 21.25 -9.95 -32.38
C ALA A 125 19.81 -9.55 -32.11
N ALA A 126 19.01 -10.55 -31.72
CA ALA A 126 17.58 -10.47 -31.55
C ALA A 126 17.16 -9.31 -30.63
N GLU A 127 16.29 -8.44 -31.16
CA GLU A 127 15.30 -7.72 -30.36
C GLU A 127 14.51 -8.78 -29.61
N GLY A 128 14.86 -8.98 -28.34
CA GLY A 128 14.00 -9.68 -27.40
C GLY A 128 12.84 -8.76 -27.10
N ASP A 129 11.75 -8.92 -27.85
CA ASP A 129 10.42 -8.50 -27.44
C ASP A 129 10.12 -9.20 -26.11
N GLU A 130 10.59 -8.64 -25.00
CA GLU A 130 10.16 -9.00 -23.66
C GLU A 130 8.75 -8.41 -23.51
N TYR A 131 7.77 -9.10 -24.11
CA TYR A 131 6.35 -8.82 -23.94
C TYR A 131 6.04 -8.91 -22.45
N VAL A 132 6.05 -7.76 -21.78
CA VAL A 132 5.64 -7.70 -20.38
C VAL A 132 4.13 -7.78 -20.35
N ASP A 133 3.62 -8.88 -19.80
CA ASP A 133 2.20 -9.06 -19.56
C ASP A 133 1.65 -7.86 -18.75
N ALA A 134 0.71 -7.13 -19.33
CA ALA A 134 0.06 -5.98 -18.68
C ALA A 134 -0.70 -6.39 -17.39
N GLN A 135 -0.88 -7.69 -17.15
CA GLN A 135 -1.51 -8.22 -15.95
C GLN A 135 -0.53 -8.46 -14.79
N THR A 136 0.77 -8.55 -15.04
CA THR A 136 1.78 -8.81 -14.01
C THR A 136 2.37 -7.50 -13.47
N ASP A 137 2.41 -7.40 -12.15
CA ASP A 137 2.98 -6.26 -11.40
C ASP A 137 4.49 -6.44 -11.18
N LEU A 138 5.09 -7.50 -11.73
CA LEU A 138 6.47 -7.90 -11.51
C LEU A 138 7.32 -7.57 -12.74
N ILE A 139 8.47 -6.96 -12.53
CA ILE A 139 9.50 -6.80 -13.57
C ILE A 139 10.75 -7.54 -13.06
N PRO A 140 11.02 -8.77 -13.54
CA PRO A 140 12.13 -9.59 -13.06
C PRO A 140 13.46 -8.82 -13.05
N GLY A 141 14.21 -8.89 -11.95
CA GLY A 141 15.51 -8.24 -11.81
C GLY A 141 15.48 -6.72 -11.57
N LEU A 142 14.31 -6.08 -11.65
CA LEU A 142 14.15 -4.64 -11.43
C LEU A 142 13.14 -4.31 -10.32
N TYR A 143 12.08 -5.12 -10.18
CA TYR A 143 10.94 -4.80 -9.32
C TYR A 143 10.04 -5.99 -8.96
N GLU A 144 9.69 -6.11 -7.67
CA GLU A 144 8.97 -7.27 -7.11
C GLU A 144 7.50 -7.00 -6.70
N GLY A 145 6.84 -5.99 -7.26
CA GLY A 145 5.39 -5.76 -7.07
C GLY A 145 5.04 -4.68 -6.05
N GLY A 146 3.81 -4.13 -6.18
CA GLY A 146 3.26 -2.98 -5.43
C GLY A 146 2.85 -1.73 -6.25
N LEU A 147 3.08 -1.66 -7.58
CA LEU A 147 2.73 -0.48 -8.39
C LEU A 147 1.26 -0.54 -8.82
N LYS A 148 0.72 -1.74 -8.92
CA LYS A 148 -0.69 -1.97 -9.22
C LYS A 148 -1.55 -1.67 -7.99
N SER A 149 -2.69 -1.01 -8.23
CA SER A 149 -3.75 -0.94 -7.24
C SER A 149 -4.55 -2.24 -7.23
N TRP A 150 -4.63 -2.85 -6.05
CA TRP A 150 -5.40 -4.06 -5.81
C TRP A 150 -6.81 -3.71 -5.29
N GLU A 151 -7.78 -4.59 -5.56
CA GLU A 151 -9.19 -4.37 -5.20
C GLU A 151 -9.35 -4.17 -3.69
N GLY A 152 -8.54 -4.85 -2.87
CA GLY A 152 -8.57 -4.69 -1.42
C GLY A 152 -8.34 -3.25 -0.94
N GLY A 153 -7.55 -2.44 -1.67
CA GLY A 153 -7.36 -1.02 -1.34
C GLY A 153 -8.65 -0.22 -1.53
N VAL A 154 -9.41 -0.51 -2.60
CA VAL A 154 -10.71 0.11 -2.88
C VAL A 154 -11.77 -0.35 -1.88
N ASP A 155 -11.77 -1.64 -1.53
CA ASP A 155 -12.65 -2.21 -0.51
C ASP A 155 -12.42 -1.51 0.86
N LEU A 156 -11.17 -1.19 1.24
CA LEU A 156 -10.87 -0.40 2.43
C LEU A 156 -11.39 1.03 2.33
N VAL A 157 -11.22 1.71 1.19
CA VAL A 157 -11.76 3.06 0.97
C VAL A 157 -13.28 3.06 1.16
N GLU A 158 -13.99 2.06 0.62
CA GLU A 158 -15.44 1.93 0.81
C GLU A 158 -15.82 1.72 2.29
N VAL A 159 -15.07 0.91 3.03
CA VAL A 159 -15.30 0.69 4.46
C VAL A 159 -15.03 1.94 5.29
N LEU A 160 -13.96 2.69 4.98
CA LEU A 160 -13.60 3.95 5.64
C LEU A 160 -14.61 5.05 5.35
N ASN A 161 -15.11 5.15 4.12
CA ASN A 161 -16.21 6.04 3.77
C ASN A 161 -17.50 5.72 4.55
N GLY A 162 -17.64 4.49 5.05
CA GLY A 162 -18.72 4.11 5.96
C GLY A 162 -18.67 4.78 7.34
N VAL A 163 -17.58 5.49 7.70
CA VAL A 163 -17.49 6.29 8.94
C VAL A 163 -18.44 7.50 8.89
N GLY A 164 -18.60 8.12 7.72
CA GLY A 164 -19.43 9.28 7.49
C GLY A 164 -19.13 9.92 6.15
N VAL A 165 -19.77 11.06 5.85
CA VAL A 165 -19.38 11.90 4.70
C VAL A 165 -17.91 12.32 4.82
N GLU A 166 -17.29 12.73 3.72
CA GLU A 166 -15.84 12.97 3.62
C GLU A 166 -15.28 13.88 4.74
N GLY A 167 -15.93 14.99 5.06
CA GLY A 167 -15.52 15.84 6.19
C GLY A 167 -15.65 15.17 7.57
N GLY A 168 -16.61 14.26 7.74
CA GLY A 168 -16.75 13.43 8.94
C GLY A 168 -15.63 12.41 9.09
N VAL A 169 -15.18 11.81 7.99
CA VAL A 169 -13.97 10.96 7.96
C VAL A 169 -12.74 11.79 8.36
N GLY A 170 -12.63 13.00 7.85
CA GLY A 170 -11.56 13.94 8.21
C GLY A 170 -11.51 14.23 9.71
N GLU A 171 -12.65 14.57 10.33
CA GLU A 171 -12.69 14.83 11.78
C GLU A 171 -12.43 13.57 12.61
N TRP A 172 -12.84 12.41 12.12
CA TRP A 172 -12.59 11.12 12.75
C TRP A 172 -11.09 10.76 12.77
N VAL A 173 -10.36 11.02 11.68
CA VAL A 173 -8.93 10.71 11.58
C VAL A 173 -8.03 11.78 12.23
N ARG A 174 -8.51 13.04 12.37
CA ARG A 174 -7.73 14.18 12.88
C ARG A 174 -7.08 13.91 14.25
N GLY A 175 -5.77 14.10 14.33
CA GLY A 175 -4.95 13.86 15.53
C GLY A 175 -4.74 12.37 15.83
N GLY A 176 -5.20 11.49 14.94
CA GLY A 176 -4.94 10.06 14.99
C GLY A 176 -3.59 9.67 14.40
N ARG A 177 -3.16 8.45 14.70
CA ARG A 177 -2.01 7.79 14.06
C ARG A 177 -2.50 6.58 13.28
N VAL A 178 -2.23 6.58 11.98
CA VAL A 178 -2.61 5.52 11.05
C VAL A 178 -1.33 4.88 10.50
N LEU A 179 -1.28 3.55 10.47
CA LEU A 179 -0.24 2.78 9.78
C LEU A 179 -0.87 2.01 8.63
N GLU A 180 -0.36 2.15 7.42
CA GLU A 180 -0.70 1.29 6.28
C GLU A 180 0.48 0.35 5.98
N VAL A 181 0.28 -0.94 6.25
CA VAL A 181 1.30 -1.99 6.08
C VAL A 181 1.16 -2.63 4.71
N GLY A 182 2.23 -2.65 3.92
CA GLY A 182 2.18 -3.03 2.50
C GLY A 182 1.34 -2.03 1.71
N CYS A 183 1.69 -0.76 1.78
CA CYS A 183 0.82 0.32 1.30
C CYS A 183 0.65 0.36 -0.22
N GLY A 184 1.61 -0.14 -1.02
CA GLY A 184 1.48 -0.09 -2.48
C GLY A 184 1.15 1.32 -2.98
N THR A 185 0.06 1.43 -3.75
CA THR A 185 -0.49 2.71 -4.23
C THR A 185 -1.13 3.62 -3.17
N SER A 186 -1.23 3.19 -1.91
CA SER A 186 -1.70 3.99 -0.76
C SER A 186 -3.13 4.54 -0.84
N LEU A 187 -4.02 3.90 -1.61
CA LEU A 187 -5.41 4.40 -1.81
C LEU A 187 -6.16 4.67 -0.49
N PRO A 188 -6.13 3.78 0.53
CA PRO A 188 -6.78 4.04 1.82
C PRO A 188 -6.23 5.29 2.51
N THR A 189 -4.90 5.43 2.59
CA THR A 189 -4.28 6.62 3.18
C THR A 189 -4.53 7.89 2.35
N ALA A 190 -4.51 7.81 1.03
CA ALA A 190 -4.84 8.92 0.13
C ALA A 190 -6.27 9.42 0.36
N TYR A 191 -7.23 8.53 0.53
CA TYR A 191 -8.61 8.89 0.87
C TYR A 191 -8.71 9.55 2.26
N LEU A 192 -8.04 9.00 3.28
CA LEU A 192 -8.01 9.60 4.62
C LEU A 192 -7.36 10.98 4.62
N LEU A 193 -6.27 11.16 3.88
CA LEU A 193 -5.59 12.43 3.71
C LEU A 193 -6.53 13.44 3.04
N ARG A 194 -7.13 13.11 1.88
CA ARG A 194 -8.08 13.97 1.17
C ARG A 194 -9.24 14.41 2.09
N SER A 195 -9.79 13.46 2.83
CA SER A 195 -10.85 13.70 3.82
C SER A 195 -10.41 14.71 4.90
N LEU A 196 -9.20 14.57 5.43
CA LEU A 196 -8.62 15.48 6.42
C LEU A 196 -8.27 16.86 5.86
N LEU A 197 -7.86 16.94 4.59
CA LEU A 197 -7.55 18.22 3.93
C LEU A 197 -8.83 19.04 3.65
N SER A 198 -9.96 18.35 3.42
CA SER A 198 -11.27 18.98 3.13
C SER A 198 -11.86 19.80 4.28
N ILE A 199 -11.44 19.54 5.51
CA ILE A 199 -11.97 20.21 6.70
C ILE A 199 -11.09 21.40 7.12
N PRO A 200 -11.65 22.45 7.74
CA PRO A 200 -10.88 23.59 8.22
C PRO A 200 -9.74 23.18 9.18
N PRO A 201 -8.68 23.99 9.33
CA PRO A 201 -7.68 23.77 10.38
C PRO A 201 -8.32 23.68 11.77
N ALA A 202 -7.67 22.96 12.67
CA ALA A 202 -8.15 22.77 14.04
C ALA A 202 -8.28 24.13 14.76
N THR A 203 -9.49 24.47 15.20
CA THR A 203 -9.78 25.74 15.88
C THR A 203 -9.60 25.69 17.39
N THR A 204 -9.58 24.49 17.99
CA THR A 204 -9.40 24.32 19.44
C THR A 204 -7.98 23.92 19.79
N ILE A 205 -7.46 24.43 20.91
CA ILE A 205 -6.10 24.15 21.40
C ILE A 205 -5.88 22.64 21.56
N ALA A 206 -6.84 21.91 22.12
CA ALA A 206 -6.73 20.46 22.35
C ALA A 206 -6.55 19.65 21.05
N THR A 207 -7.21 20.07 19.96
CA THR A 207 -7.09 19.42 18.64
C THR A 207 -5.94 19.98 17.81
N SER A 208 -5.51 21.21 18.07
CA SER A 208 -4.43 21.89 17.34
C SER A 208 -3.04 21.38 17.75
N THR A 209 -2.86 20.89 18.98
CA THR A 209 -1.55 20.44 19.46
C THR A 209 -1.17 19.01 19.06
N VAL A 210 -2.15 18.17 18.71
CA VAL A 210 -1.89 16.76 18.35
C VAL A 210 -1.82 16.62 16.84
N LYS A 211 -0.67 16.19 16.35
CA LYS A 211 -0.42 15.97 14.93
C LYS A 211 -1.16 14.73 14.43
N THR A 212 -1.71 14.78 13.22
CA THR A 212 -2.18 13.57 12.53
C THR A 212 -1.00 12.90 11.84
N THR A 213 -0.77 11.61 12.07
CA THR A 213 0.33 10.87 11.44
C THR A 213 -0.22 9.80 10.51
N PHE A 214 0.21 9.84 9.24
CA PHE A 214 0.07 8.73 8.31
C PHE A 214 1.43 8.07 8.13
N HIS A 215 1.56 6.82 8.56
CA HIS A 215 2.77 6.02 8.37
C HIS A 215 2.51 5.00 7.26
N LEU A 216 3.23 5.12 6.16
CA LEU A 216 3.15 4.22 5.03
C LEU A 216 4.38 3.32 5.04
N GLN A 217 4.15 2.00 5.03
CA GLN A 217 5.21 1.01 4.92
C GLN A 217 5.02 0.15 3.69
N ASP A 218 6.09 -0.05 2.93
CA ASP A 218 6.13 -1.03 1.84
C ASP A 218 7.41 -1.87 1.92
N TYR A 219 7.49 -3.01 1.23
CA TYR A 219 8.75 -3.74 1.15
C TYR A 219 9.77 -2.97 0.30
N ASN A 220 9.31 -2.36 -0.79
CA ASN A 220 10.14 -1.73 -1.80
C ASN A 220 10.16 -0.19 -1.66
N SER A 221 11.33 0.43 -1.49
CA SER A 221 11.46 1.90 -1.47
C SER A 221 11.02 2.57 -2.78
N LEU A 222 11.12 1.84 -3.90
CA LEU A 222 10.64 2.29 -5.20
C LEU A 222 9.12 2.43 -5.25
N VAL A 223 8.35 1.63 -4.51
CA VAL A 223 6.88 1.80 -4.42
C VAL A 223 6.54 3.14 -3.79
N LEU A 224 7.22 3.47 -2.70
CA LEU A 224 7.00 4.72 -1.97
C LEU A 224 7.24 5.95 -2.85
N SER A 225 8.32 5.92 -3.64
CA SER A 225 8.69 7.02 -4.54
C SER A 225 7.86 7.07 -5.83
N LEU A 226 7.54 5.92 -6.42
CA LEU A 226 6.88 5.85 -7.71
C LEU A 226 5.36 5.97 -7.62
N VAL A 227 4.71 5.48 -6.56
CA VAL A 227 3.24 5.47 -6.49
C VAL A 227 2.66 5.94 -5.18
N SER A 228 3.24 5.63 -4.01
CA SER A 228 2.64 6.02 -2.74
C SER A 228 2.66 7.53 -2.54
N LEU A 229 3.84 8.16 -2.56
CA LEU A 229 3.95 9.63 -2.42
C LEU A 229 3.23 10.39 -3.55
N PRO A 230 3.38 10.03 -4.84
CA PRO A 230 2.62 10.67 -5.91
C PRO A 230 1.11 10.64 -5.67
N ASN A 231 0.55 9.52 -5.20
CA ASN A 231 -0.89 9.45 -4.92
C ASN A 231 -1.32 10.31 -3.74
N LEU A 232 -0.45 10.54 -2.74
CA LEU A 232 -0.73 11.50 -1.66
C LEU A 232 -0.73 12.95 -2.16
N ILE A 233 0.16 13.28 -3.12
CA ILE A 233 0.16 14.59 -3.78
C ILE A 233 -1.12 14.76 -4.62
N LEU A 234 -1.50 13.73 -5.40
CA LEU A 234 -2.73 13.71 -6.17
C LEU A 234 -3.98 13.91 -5.29
N ALA A 235 -4.02 13.28 -4.12
CA ALA A 235 -5.08 13.47 -3.13
C ALA A 235 -5.17 14.89 -2.57
N ALA A 236 -4.08 15.67 -2.64
CA ALA A 236 -4.01 17.04 -2.16
C ALA A 236 -4.36 18.10 -3.21
N LEU A 237 -4.32 17.76 -4.52
CA LEU A 237 -4.54 18.71 -5.62
C LEU A 237 -5.78 19.60 -5.46
N PRO A 238 -6.96 19.09 -5.05
CA PRO A 238 -8.17 19.93 -4.89
C PRO A 238 -8.03 21.05 -3.87
N PHE A 239 -6.99 21.02 -3.02
CA PHE A 239 -6.78 21.94 -1.92
C PHE A 239 -5.53 22.82 -2.09
N LEU A 240 -4.82 22.68 -3.21
CA LEU A 240 -3.68 23.52 -3.54
C LEU A 240 -4.14 24.81 -4.25
N PRO A 241 -3.37 25.90 -4.15
CA PRO A 241 -3.61 27.11 -4.95
C PRO A 241 -3.60 26.79 -6.44
N THR A 242 -4.55 27.31 -7.20
CA THR A 242 -4.67 27.05 -8.65
C THR A 242 -3.39 27.40 -9.40
N GLU A 243 -2.69 28.46 -8.98
CA GLU A 243 -1.48 28.98 -9.62
C GLU A 243 -0.34 27.97 -9.64
N VAL A 244 -0.29 27.04 -8.67
CA VAL A 244 0.77 26.03 -8.60
C VAL A 244 0.45 24.77 -9.41
N LEU A 245 -0.76 24.67 -9.97
CA LEU A 245 -1.22 23.53 -10.77
C LEU A 245 -0.93 23.69 -12.26
N HIS A 246 -0.55 24.89 -12.71
CA HIS A 246 -0.29 25.20 -14.11
C HIS A 246 1.11 24.78 -14.57
N ALA A 247 1.23 24.47 -15.86
CA ALA A 247 2.52 24.22 -16.48
C ALA A 247 3.34 25.52 -16.59
N PRO A 248 4.68 25.47 -16.49
CA PRO A 248 5.53 26.68 -16.50
C PRO A 248 5.43 27.55 -17.76
N ASP A 249 5.01 26.96 -18.89
CA ASP A 249 5.03 27.58 -20.23
C ASP A 249 3.62 28.03 -20.71
N GLU A 250 2.58 27.89 -19.88
CA GLU A 250 1.25 28.41 -20.19
C GLU A 250 1.25 29.95 -19.99
N GLU A 251 1.23 30.71 -21.09
CA GLU A 251 1.17 32.19 -21.07
C GLU A 251 0.01 32.67 -20.18
N GLU A 252 0.22 33.76 -19.42
CA GLU A 252 -0.69 34.33 -18.39
C GLU A 252 -2.14 34.65 -18.85
N ASP A 253 -2.45 34.49 -20.14
CA ASP A 253 -3.76 34.76 -20.77
C ASP A 253 -4.66 33.52 -20.93
N VAL A 254 -4.22 32.31 -20.56
CA VAL A 254 -5.16 31.18 -20.41
C VAL A 254 -5.96 31.41 -19.13
N GLU A 255 -7.24 31.79 -19.28
CA GLU A 255 -8.23 31.75 -18.19
C GLU A 255 -7.98 30.52 -17.32
N ALA A 256 -7.87 30.72 -16.01
CA ALA A 256 -7.70 29.74 -14.94
C ALA A 256 -8.50 28.43 -15.12
N VAL A 257 -8.13 27.58 -16.09
CA VAL A 257 -8.76 26.28 -16.33
C VAL A 257 -8.19 25.38 -15.27
N LEU A 258 -8.91 25.31 -14.15
CA LEU A 258 -8.72 24.27 -13.15
C LEU A 258 -8.67 22.91 -13.88
N PRO A 259 -7.65 22.08 -13.64
CA PRO A 259 -7.61 20.75 -14.24
C PRO A 259 -8.90 20.02 -13.86
N ASP A 260 -9.58 19.45 -14.86
CA ASP A 260 -10.76 18.63 -14.64
C ASP A 260 -10.34 17.32 -13.99
N LEU A 261 -10.39 17.28 -12.66
CA LEU A 261 -10.00 16.13 -11.85
C LEU A 261 -10.98 14.94 -11.97
N GLU A 262 -12.06 15.08 -12.73
CA GLU A 262 -12.93 13.96 -13.09
C GLU A 262 -12.43 13.24 -14.36
N GLN A 263 -11.43 13.75 -15.07
CA GLN A 263 -10.86 13.10 -16.25
C GLN A 263 -9.41 12.70 -16.04
N PRO A 264 -8.91 11.70 -16.79
CA PRO A 264 -7.47 11.43 -16.85
C PRO A 264 -6.71 12.66 -17.30
N GLY A 265 -5.55 12.90 -16.71
CA GLY A 265 -4.76 14.11 -16.95
C GLY A 265 -3.30 13.96 -16.58
N ASN A 266 -2.55 15.03 -16.82
CA ASN A 266 -1.15 15.16 -16.43
C ASN A 266 -1.00 16.31 -15.44
N ILE A 267 -0.01 16.21 -14.55
CA ILE A 267 0.36 17.28 -13.64
C ILE A 267 1.87 17.47 -13.61
N HIS A 268 2.29 18.73 -13.72
CA HIS A 268 3.69 19.12 -13.61
C HIS A 268 4.08 19.24 -12.14
N ILE A 269 5.09 18.49 -11.71
CA ILE A 269 5.63 18.54 -10.36
C ILE A 269 6.65 19.67 -10.27
N THR A 270 6.16 20.89 -10.18
CA THR A 270 7.00 22.08 -10.04
C THR A 270 7.50 22.24 -8.60
N PRO A 271 8.62 22.96 -8.37
CA PRO A 271 9.05 23.32 -7.02
C PRO A 271 7.96 24.08 -6.23
N ALA A 272 7.17 24.93 -6.90
CA ALA A 272 6.07 25.66 -6.27
C ALA A 272 4.95 24.73 -5.80
N LEU A 273 4.59 23.71 -6.59
CA LEU A 273 3.63 22.67 -6.20
C LEU A 273 4.12 21.89 -4.97
N ILE A 274 5.40 21.49 -4.96
CA ILE A 274 5.99 20.78 -3.82
C ILE A 274 5.94 21.62 -2.54
N GLU A 275 6.30 22.90 -2.62
CA GLU A 275 6.26 23.79 -1.46
C GLU A 275 4.82 24.06 -1.00
N ALA A 276 3.86 24.22 -1.91
CA ALA A 276 2.45 24.34 -1.58
C ALA A 276 1.91 23.08 -0.89
N PHE A 277 2.28 21.89 -1.36
CA PHE A 277 1.92 20.62 -0.72
C PHE A 277 2.49 20.53 0.70
N LYS A 278 3.77 20.87 0.90
CA LYS A 278 4.40 20.90 2.24
C LYS A 278 3.73 21.91 3.16
N ALA A 279 3.42 23.11 2.65
CA ALA A 279 2.72 24.14 3.42
C ALA A 279 1.31 23.69 3.84
N LEU A 280 0.57 23.02 2.95
CA LEU A 280 -0.74 22.47 3.25
C LEU A 280 -0.69 21.38 4.34
N LEU A 281 0.28 20.46 4.27
CA LEU A 281 0.49 19.46 5.32
C LEU A 281 0.78 20.13 6.67
N GLN A 282 1.60 21.18 6.68
CA GLN A 282 1.92 21.94 7.88
C GLN A 282 0.70 22.68 8.45
N GLU A 283 -0.08 23.36 7.60
CA GLU A 283 -1.31 24.06 7.98
C GLU A 283 -2.32 23.11 8.64
N LYS A 284 -2.46 21.91 8.06
CA LYS A 284 -3.39 20.88 8.55
C LYS A 284 -2.81 20.03 9.69
N ASN A 285 -1.58 20.33 10.13
CA ASN A 285 -0.85 19.61 11.18
C ASN A 285 -0.77 18.09 10.90
N VAL A 286 -0.33 17.75 9.69
CA VAL A 286 -0.17 16.38 9.17
C VAL A 286 1.32 16.03 9.07
N GLU A 287 1.66 14.81 9.45
CA GLU A 287 2.98 14.21 9.21
C GLU A 287 2.82 12.92 8.42
N LEU A 288 3.65 12.82 7.38
CA LEU A 288 3.82 11.62 6.59
C LEU A 288 5.12 10.95 7.04
N VAL A 289 5.03 9.69 7.42
CA VAL A 289 6.17 8.83 7.79
C VAL A 289 6.25 7.71 6.77
N PHE A 290 7.46 7.40 6.32
CA PHE A 290 7.68 6.37 5.31
C PHE A 290 8.76 5.41 5.79
N THR A 291 8.46 4.12 5.75
CA THR A 291 9.43 3.07 5.99
C THR A 291 9.40 2.04 4.88
N TYR A 292 10.55 1.44 4.59
CA TYR A 292 10.64 0.35 3.63
C TYR A 292 11.46 -0.83 4.15
N GLY A 293 11.30 -2.00 3.53
CA GLY A 293 11.98 -3.24 3.91
C GLY A 293 11.06 -4.21 4.64
N HIS A 294 11.67 -5.18 5.33
CA HIS A 294 10.98 -6.35 5.84
C HIS A 294 10.16 -6.05 7.11
N TRP A 295 8.99 -6.68 7.23
CA TRP A 295 8.08 -6.50 8.38
C TRP A 295 8.69 -6.88 9.73
N ALA A 296 9.60 -7.85 9.78
CA ALA A 296 10.30 -8.21 11.02
C ALA A 296 11.11 -7.02 11.60
N GLY A 297 11.75 -6.23 10.73
CA GLY A 297 12.46 -5.01 11.11
C GLY A 297 11.50 -3.95 11.65
N LEU A 298 10.40 -3.71 10.93
CA LEU A 298 9.37 -2.77 11.41
C LEU A 298 8.81 -3.22 12.76
N ALA A 299 8.49 -4.51 12.94
CA ALA A 299 7.99 -5.03 14.20
C ALA A 299 8.97 -4.79 15.36
N ALA A 300 10.26 -5.02 15.15
CA ALA A 300 11.29 -4.76 16.15
C ALA A 300 11.37 -3.26 16.51
N GLU A 301 11.34 -2.38 15.52
CA GLU A 301 11.31 -0.93 15.75
C GLU A 301 10.06 -0.48 16.51
N LEU A 302 8.89 -1.06 16.20
CA LEU A 302 7.64 -0.78 16.90
C LEU A 302 7.69 -1.25 18.36
N GLN A 303 8.32 -2.39 18.63
CA GLN A 303 8.46 -2.96 19.98
C GLN A 303 9.44 -2.18 20.86
N ASP A 304 10.54 -1.69 20.28
CA ASP A 304 11.57 -0.94 21.01
C ASP A 304 11.16 0.54 21.27
N ARG A 305 9.96 0.96 20.86
CA ARG A 305 9.44 2.32 21.14
C ARG A 305 9.30 2.57 22.63
N ASN A 306 9.85 3.68 23.09
CA ASN A 306 9.65 4.15 24.46
C ASN A 306 8.19 4.64 24.63
N PRO A 307 7.35 4.00 25.46
CA PRO A 307 5.95 4.38 25.63
C PRO A 307 5.77 5.79 26.22
N LYS A 308 6.82 6.36 26.81
CA LYS A 308 6.83 7.73 27.35
C LYS A 308 7.08 8.80 26.29
N ASP A 309 7.46 8.41 25.07
CA ASP A 309 7.54 9.33 23.95
C ASP A 309 6.12 9.66 23.48
N SER A 310 5.63 10.85 23.85
CA SER A 310 4.27 11.30 23.55
C SER A 310 3.98 11.48 22.05
N GLN A 311 4.99 11.48 21.18
CA GLN A 311 4.85 11.68 19.74
C GLN A 311 5.10 10.38 18.96
N ARG A 312 6.15 9.63 19.29
CA ARG A 312 6.51 8.36 18.61
C ARG A 312 6.11 7.10 19.36
N GLY A 313 5.91 7.15 20.67
CA GLY A 313 5.67 6.01 21.56
C GLY A 313 4.21 5.55 21.72
N ALA A 314 3.24 6.35 21.28
CA ALA A 314 1.84 5.93 21.26
C ALA A 314 1.59 4.92 20.12
N GLY A 315 0.93 3.78 20.35
CA GLY A 315 0.57 2.89 19.22
C GLY A 315 -0.37 3.57 18.20
N TYR A 316 -0.63 2.91 17.09
CA TYR A 316 -1.55 3.37 16.05
C TYR A 316 -3.00 3.12 16.47
N GLY A 317 -3.85 4.14 16.30
CA GLY A 317 -5.30 4.01 16.52
C GLY A 317 -5.96 3.19 15.41
N LEU A 318 -5.36 3.20 14.22
CA LEU A 318 -5.80 2.43 13.07
C LEU A 318 -4.58 1.82 12.37
N ILE A 319 -4.63 0.53 12.08
CA ILE A 319 -3.71 -0.12 11.15
C ILE A 319 -4.52 -0.63 9.96
N LEU A 320 -4.05 -0.35 8.75
CA LEU A 320 -4.66 -0.75 7.49
C LEU A 320 -3.71 -1.72 6.79
N THR A 321 -4.26 -2.74 6.17
CA THR A 321 -3.50 -3.59 5.25
C THR A 321 -4.42 -4.24 4.24
N ALA A 322 -4.01 -4.22 2.97
CA ALA A 322 -4.80 -4.72 1.86
C ALA A 322 -4.00 -5.72 1.04
N GLU A 323 -4.54 -6.92 0.89
CA GLU A 323 -3.94 -8.02 0.12
C GLU A 323 -2.50 -8.35 0.51
N THR A 324 -2.20 -8.39 1.80
CA THR A 324 -0.86 -8.70 2.37
C THR A 324 -0.74 -10.10 2.95
N ILE A 325 -1.82 -10.89 2.87
CA ILE A 325 -1.90 -12.24 3.46
C ILE A 325 -1.82 -13.38 2.43
N TYR A 326 -1.40 -13.07 1.20
CA TYR A 326 -1.33 -14.04 0.10
C TYR A 326 -0.23 -15.08 0.28
N ALA A 327 0.88 -14.73 0.94
CA ALA A 327 1.99 -15.63 1.24
C ALA A 327 1.93 -16.07 2.71
N GLU A 328 1.74 -17.36 2.95
CA GLU A 328 1.58 -17.91 4.31
C GLU A 328 2.86 -17.76 5.16
N GLU A 329 4.03 -17.84 4.53
CA GLU A 329 5.33 -17.66 5.16
C GLU A 329 5.52 -16.27 5.80
N SER A 330 4.86 -15.24 5.26
CA SER A 330 4.95 -13.86 5.76
C SER A 330 3.95 -13.56 6.87
N HIS A 331 3.00 -14.46 7.17
CA HIS A 331 1.92 -14.21 8.14
C HIS A 331 2.46 -13.88 9.53
N GLN A 332 3.51 -14.57 9.99
CA GLN A 332 4.04 -14.34 11.33
C GLN A 332 4.62 -12.92 11.46
N SER A 333 5.45 -12.49 10.49
CA SER A 333 6.04 -11.15 10.51
C SER A 333 4.97 -10.06 10.40
N LEU A 334 3.91 -10.28 9.61
CA LEU A 334 2.77 -9.36 9.56
C LEU A 334 2.06 -9.28 10.92
N LEU A 335 1.74 -10.43 11.55
CA LEU A 335 1.11 -10.45 12.87
C LEU A 335 1.94 -9.73 13.93
N ASP A 336 3.27 -9.87 13.88
CA ASP A 336 4.18 -9.18 14.79
C ASP A 336 4.10 -7.65 14.62
N VAL A 337 4.04 -7.15 13.37
CA VAL A 337 3.82 -5.72 13.07
C VAL A 337 2.47 -5.25 13.59
N LEU A 338 1.39 -5.98 13.26
CA LEU A 338 0.03 -5.61 13.66
C LEU A 338 -0.07 -5.51 15.19
N ARG A 339 0.43 -6.53 15.90
CA ARG A 339 0.37 -6.57 17.37
C ARG A 339 1.26 -5.52 18.03
N ALA A 340 2.48 -5.32 17.51
CA ALA A 340 3.41 -4.33 18.06
C ALA A 340 2.95 -2.89 17.78
N GLY A 341 2.29 -2.67 16.65
CA GLY A 341 1.83 -1.35 16.23
C GLY A 341 0.61 -0.84 16.98
N LEU A 342 -0.27 -1.72 17.46
CA LEU A 342 -1.57 -1.31 18.02
C LEU A 342 -1.44 -0.45 19.28
N LYS A 343 -2.22 0.63 19.31
CA LYS A 343 -2.43 1.44 20.51
C LYS A 343 -3.14 0.59 21.57
N LYS A 344 -2.54 0.48 22.76
CA LYS A 344 -3.21 -0.08 23.93
C LYS A 344 -3.94 1.03 24.67
N GLY A 345 -5.25 0.90 24.80
CA GLY A 345 -6.12 1.71 25.60
C GLY A 345 -5.82 1.56 27.10
N THR A 346 -6.28 2.53 27.89
CA THR A 346 -6.07 2.55 29.35
C THR A 346 -7.05 1.65 30.12
N LYS A 347 -8.01 1.04 29.42
CA LYS A 347 -8.97 0.08 29.96
C LYS A 347 -9.00 -1.10 29.00
N GLY A 348 -8.44 -2.24 29.42
CA GLY A 348 -8.51 -3.46 28.61
C GLY A 348 -9.96 -3.82 28.34
N ILE A 349 -10.30 -4.04 27.07
CA ILE A 349 -11.58 -4.63 26.71
C ILE A 349 -11.51 -6.10 27.13
N GLU A 350 -12.24 -6.47 28.19
CA GLU A 350 -12.55 -7.87 28.44
C GLU A 350 -13.46 -8.34 27.28
N HIS A 351 -12.86 -8.99 26.29
CA HIS A 351 -13.62 -9.77 25.32
C HIS A 351 -14.20 -10.97 26.05
N VAL A 352 -15.47 -10.85 26.47
CA VAL A 352 -16.25 -11.99 26.90
C VAL A 352 -16.53 -12.81 25.65
N ASP A 353 -15.97 -14.03 25.60
CA ASP A 353 -16.39 -15.06 24.66
C ASP A 353 -17.87 -15.36 24.90
N VAL A 354 -18.75 -14.62 24.21
CA VAL A 354 -20.15 -15.00 24.13
C VAL A 354 -20.22 -16.10 23.08
N GLY A 355 -19.95 -17.33 23.50
CA GLY A 355 -20.40 -18.51 22.79
C GLY A 355 -21.91 -18.52 22.81
N LEU A 356 -22.55 -18.10 21.72
CA LEU A 356 -23.98 -18.28 21.53
C LEU A 356 -24.25 -18.85 20.16
N GLU A 357 -24.88 -20.02 20.23
CA GLU A 357 -25.44 -20.83 19.17
C GLU A 357 -26.26 -20.00 18.18
N GLU A 358 -26.30 -20.53 16.96
CA GLU A 358 -27.23 -20.16 15.91
C GLU A 358 -28.62 -19.88 16.50
N SER A 359 -29.03 -18.60 16.47
CA SER A 359 -30.40 -18.10 16.48
C SER A 359 -30.55 -16.91 17.43
N LEU A 360 -30.18 -15.73 16.95
CA LEU A 360 -30.79 -14.44 17.28
C LEU A 360 -30.32 -13.44 16.22
N GLY A 361 -31.21 -13.16 15.26
CA GLY A 361 -30.96 -12.21 14.19
C GLY A 361 -30.63 -10.81 14.70
N ASP A 362 -29.70 -10.17 14.00
CA ASP A 362 -29.61 -8.71 13.85
C ASP A 362 -29.51 -7.82 15.09
N LEU A 363 -28.92 -8.30 16.20
CA LEU A 363 -28.27 -7.37 17.13
C LEU A 363 -26.84 -7.08 16.64
N LYS A 364 -26.73 -6.30 15.56
CA LYS A 364 -25.44 -5.75 15.09
C LYS A 364 -24.86 -4.87 16.20
N VAL A 365 -23.99 -5.42 17.03
CA VAL A 365 -22.99 -4.62 17.75
C VAL A 365 -22.24 -3.87 16.65
N GLY A 366 -22.61 -2.61 16.44
CA GLY A 366 -22.19 -1.83 15.28
C GLY A 366 -20.67 -1.68 15.22
N ASP A 367 -20.17 -1.16 14.10
CA ASP A 367 -18.78 -0.76 13.95
C ASP A 367 -18.45 0.41 14.92
N GLU A 368 -18.29 0.11 16.21
CA GLU A 368 -18.06 1.13 17.25
C GLU A 368 -16.84 1.98 16.98
N TRP A 369 -15.85 1.40 16.28
CA TRP A 369 -14.64 2.06 15.81
C TRP A 369 -14.93 3.28 14.92
N LYS A 370 -16.07 3.32 14.23
CA LYS A 370 -16.51 4.47 13.41
C LYS A 370 -17.00 5.66 14.24
N ARG A 371 -17.44 5.43 15.48
CA ARG A 371 -18.15 6.45 16.28
C ARG A 371 -17.21 7.36 17.05
N ARG A 372 -15.95 6.96 17.24
CA ARG A 372 -14.99 7.68 18.08
C ARG A 372 -13.79 8.12 17.24
N PRO A 373 -13.41 9.40 17.26
CA PRO A 373 -12.17 9.87 16.65
C PRO A 373 -10.96 9.04 17.09
N LEU A 374 -10.02 8.80 16.19
CA LEU A 374 -8.83 7.98 16.46
C LEU A 374 -7.92 8.55 17.57
N ARG A 375 -7.98 9.87 17.79
CA ARG A 375 -7.26 10.55 18.88
C ARG A 375 -7.79 10.15 20.27
N ASP A 376 -9.03 9.71 20.39
CA ASP A 376 -9.66 9.43 21.67
C ASP A 376 -9.08 8.16 22.33
N GLY A 377 -9.25 8.04 23.65
CA GLY A 377 -8.55 7.09 24.53
C GLY A 377 -9.01 5.62 24.48
N GLY A 378 -9.18 5.04 23.29
CA GLY A 378 -9.50 3.61 23.09
C GLY A 378 -8.32 2.76 22.63
N ASP A 379 -8.53 1.43 22.63
CA ASP A 379 -7.66 0.49 21.92
C ASP A 379 -7.68 0.80 20.42
N GLY A 380 -6.52 0.66 19.78
CA GLY A 380 -6.43 0.68 18.33
C GLY A 380 -7.06 -0.57 17.73
N PHE A 381 -7.28 -0.55 16.42
CA PHE A 381 -7.78 -1.71 15.69
C PHE A 381 -7.13 -1.81 14.30
N VAL A 382 -7.19 -3.01 13.73
CA VAL A 382 -6.70 -3.28 12.38
C VAL A 382 -7.88 -3.52 11.45
N LEU A 383 -7.83 -2.97 10.24
CA LEU A 383 -8.68 -3.40 9.12
C LEU A 383 -7.82 -4.14 8.09
N VAL A 384 -8.18 -5.40 7.85
CA VAL A 384 -7.53 -6.26 6.85
C VAL A 384 -8.50 -6.47 5.71
N ALA A 385 -8.15 -5.99 4.51
CA ALA A 385 -8.86 -6.34 3.28
C ALA A 385 -8.12 -7.47 2.57
N ALA A 386 -8.82 -8.55 2.25
CA ALA A 386 -8.19 -9.69 1.58
C ALA A 386 -9.17 -10.49 0.72
N LYS A 387 -8.61 -11.20 -0.26
CA LYS A 387 -9.32 -12.27 -0.95
C LYS A 387 -9.52 -13.44 0.02
N VAL A 388 -10.65 -14.12 -0.10
CA VAL A 388 -10.96 -15.31 0.70
C VAL A 388 -9.94 -16.43 0.43
N LEU A 389 -9.46 -16.52 -0.82
CA LEU A 389 -8.46 -17.50 -1.27
C LEU A 389 -7.51 -16.88 -2.30
N TYR A 390 -6.22 -17.20 -2.22
CA TYR A 390 -5.20 -16.90 -3.23
C TYR A 390 -4.73 -18.20 -3.88
N PHE A 391 -4.97 -18.37 -5.18
CA PHE A 391 -4.55 -19.56 -5.91
C PHE A 391 -3.02 -19.59 -6.10
N GLY A 392 -2.41 -20.77 -5.98
CA GLY A 392 -0.98 -21.00 -6.23
C GLY A 392 -0.05 -20.75 -5.04
N VAL A 393 -0.22 -19.63 -4.33
CA VAL A 393 0.64 -19.21 -3.21
C VAL A 393 0.21 -19.76 -1.83
N GLY A 394 -0.93 -20.44 -1.76
CA GLY A 394 -1.41 -21.15 -0.57
C GLY A 394 -2.04 -20.27 0.52
N GLY A 395 -1.89 -18.94 0.44
CA GLY A 395 -2.52 -18.03 1.39
C GLY A 395 -4.04 -17.90 1.23
N GLY A 396 -4.69 -17.46 2.30
CA GLY A 396 -6.12 -17.24 2.34
C GLY A 396 -6.54 -16.60 3.66
N LEU A 397 -7.71 -15.97 3.66
CA LEU A 397 -8.21 -15.24 4.82
C LEU A 397 -8.41 -16.16 6.02
N GLN A 398 -8.95 -17.36 5.82
CA GLN A 398 -9.23 -18.30 6.91
C GLN A 398 -7.95 -18.70 7.66
N GLY A 399 -6.88 -19.09 6.94
CA GLY A 399 -5.62 -19.49 7.57
C GLY A 399 -4.95 -18.36 8.34
N PHE A 400 -5.01 -17.13 7.81
CA PHE A 400 -4.53 -15.95 8.53
C PHE A 400 -5.32 -15.70 9.83
N LEU A 401 -6.65 -15.79 9.78
CA LEU A 401 -7.53 -15.57 10.93
C LEU A 401 -7.39 -16.65 12.02
N GLU A 402 -7.08 -17.88 11.64
CA GLU A 402 -6.72 -18.94 12.60
C GLU A 402 -5.43 -18.61 13.34
N ARG A 403 -4.42 -18.06 12.65
CA ARG A 403 -3.17 -17.58 13.28
C ARG A 403 -3.41 -16.37 14.18
N VAL A 404 -4.29 -15.44 13.80
CA VAL A 404 -4.74 -14.34 14.67
C VAL A 404 -5.28 -14.90 15.99
N LYS A 405 -6.23 -15.85 15.94
CA LYS A 405 -6.80 -16.50 17.13
C LYS A 405 -5.74 -17.23 17.96
N ALA A 406 -4.86 -18.00 17.30
CA ALA A 406 -3.78 -18.72 17.97
C ALA A 406 -2.78 -17.78 18.69
N SER A 407 -2.64 -16.54 18.22
CA SER A 407 -1.83 -15.50 18.86
C SER A 407 -2.52 -14.76 20.02
N GLY A 408 -3.75 -15.16 20.37
CA GLY A 408 -4.59 -14.52 21.39
C GLY A 408 -5.38 -13.30 20.90
N GLY A 409 -5.47 -13.08 19.58
CA GLY A 409 -6.27 -12.02 18.99
C GLY A 409 -7.71 -12.44 18.69
N TRP A 410 -8.51 -11.46 18.30
CA TRP A 410 -9.90 -11.66 17.85
C TRP A 410 -10.12 -11.02 16.49
N TYR A 411 -11.18 -11.44 15.78
CA TYR A 411 -11.59 -10.80 14.54
C TYR A 411 -13.11 -10.72 14.40
N LYS A 412 -13.57 -9.77 13.61
CA LYS A 412 -14.99 -9.57 13.26
C LYS A 412 -15.11 -9.22 11.77
N ASN A 413 -16.09 -9.80 11.09
CA ASN A 413 -16.41 -9.41 9.71
C ASN A 413 -16.99 -7.99 9.68
N VAL A 414 -16.44 -7.13 8.81
CA VAL A 414 -16.94 -5.77 8.58
C VAL A 414 -17.77 -5.71 7.31
N LYS A 415 -17.24 -6.23 6.20
CA LYS A 415 -17.93 -6.25 4.91
C LYS A 415 -17.40 -7.37 4.01
N GLU A 416 -18.24 -7.86 3.11
CA GLU A 416 -17.88 -8.90 2.14
C GLU A 416 -18.42 -8.60 0.73
N TRP A 417 -17.67 -9.05 -0.26
CA TRP A 417 -18.00 -8.97 -1.68
C TRP A 417 -17.93 -10.38 -2.25
N VAL A 418 -19.01 -10.82 -2.90
CA VAL A 418 -19.16 -12.20 -3.40
C VAL A 418 -19.02 -12.30 -4.92
N LYS A 419 -18.81 -11.19 -5.62
CA LYS A 419 -18.63 -11.17 -7.08
C LYS A 419 -17.19 -11.55 -7.42
N GLY A 420 -17.02 -12.60 -8.24
CA GLY A 420 -15.69 -13.12 -8.60
C GLY A 420 -15.07 -13.94 -7.47
N VAL A 421 -13.75 -13.84 -7.29
CA VAL A 421 -13.10 -14.39 -6.09
C VAL A 421 -13.58 -13.58 -4.89
N GLY A 422 -14.24 -14.23 -3.93
CA GLY A 422 -14.80 -13.56 -2.75
C GLY A 422 -13.74 -12.75 -2.01
N ARG A 423 -14.12 -11.58 -1.51
CA ARG A 423 -13.26 -10.67 -0.73
C ARG A 423 -13.95 -10.24 0.54
N LYS A 424 -13.17 -9.94 1.58
CA LYS A 424 -13.69 -9.44 2.85
C LYS A 424 -12.79 -8.37 3.43
N VAL A 425 -13.42 -7.43 4.13
CA VAL A 425 -12.77 -6.58 5.12
C VAL A 425 -13.13 -7.11 6.50
N VAL A 426 -12.12 -7.37 7.31
CA VAL A 426 -12.26 -7.83 8.69
C VAL A 426 -11.57 -6.86 9.64
N GLN A 427 -12.17 -6.68 10.81
CA GLN A 427 -11.55 -5.99 11.92
C GLN A 427 -10.78 -7.00 12.76
N VAL A 428 -9.54 -6.69 13.13
CA VAL A 428 -8.69 -7.51 14.00
C VAL A 428 -8.20 -6.69 15.19
N GLY A 429 -8.11 -7.33 16.37
CA GLY A 429 -7.60 -6.72 17.61
C GLY A 429 -6.99 -7.76 18.57
N TRP A 430 -6.38 -7.27 19.65
CA TRP A 430 -5.71 -8.06 20.70
C TRP A 430 -5.95 -7.47 22.08
#